data_AF-A0A519LWF1-F1
#
_entry.id   AF-A0A519LWF1-F1
#
_cell.length_a   1.000
_cell.length_b   1.000
_cell.length_c   1.000
_cell.angle_alpha   90.00
_cell.angle_beta   90.00
_cell.angle_gamma   90.00
#
_symmetry.space_group_name_H-M   'P 1'
#
loop_
_entity.id
_entity.type
_entity.pdbx_description
1 polymer ?
#
loop_
_entity_poly.entity_id
_entity_poly.type
_entity_poly.pdbx_seq_one_letter_code
_entity_poly.pdbx_strand_id
1 'polypeptide(L)'
;MSYLFTSESVSEGHPDKIADQISDALIDNFLAFDPESKVACETLVTTGQVILAGEVKSKIYLDVQQIARDVIRKIGYTKSEYMFEANSCGVLSAIHEQSQDIN
;
A
#
# COMPACT_ATOMS: atom_id res chain seq x y z
N MET A 1 34.88 10.57 -24.66
CA MET A 1 34.34 11.63 -23.80
C MET A 1 33.86 10.99 -22.52
N SER A 2 34.38 11.38 -21.37
CA SER A 2 33.83 10.96 -20.06
C SER A 2 32.68 11.89 -19.68
N TYR A 3 31.60 11.32 -19.15
CA TYR A 3 30.46 12.06 -18.60
C TYR A 3 30.12 11.52 -17.21
N LEU A 4 29.57 12.37 -16.34
CA LEU A 4 29.18 12.01 -14.98
C LEU A 4 27.68 11.70 -14.91
N PHE A 5 27.34 10.54 -14.35
CA PHE A 5 25.98 10.11 -14.07
C PHE A 5 25.84 9.80 -12.58
N THR A 6 24.71 10.17 -12.00
CA THR A 6 24.37 9.84 -10.61
C THR A 6 22.99 9.21 -10.59
N SER A 7 22.84 8.20 -9.72
CA SER A 7 21.58 7.56 -9.39
C SER A 7 21.48 7.45 -7.87
N GLU A 8 20.26 7.38 -7.35
CA GLU A 8 19.97 7.23 -5.93
C GLU A 8 18.99 6.08 -5.69
N SER A 9 18.87 5.69 -4.43
CA SER A 9 17.93 4.69 -3.96
C SER A 9 17.51 5.06 -2.54
N VAL A 10 16.35 4.56 -2.12
CA VAL A 10 15.81 4.75 -0.79
C VAL A 10 15.52 3.40 -0.16
N SER A 11 15.49 3.34 1.16
CA SER A 11 15.16 2.09 1.87
C SER A 11 13.67 1.75 1.75
N GLU A 12 13.32 0.51 2.09
CA GLU A 12 11.93 0.06 2.21
C GLU A 12 11.09 0.87 3.21
N GLY A 13 11.76 1.56 4.15
CA GLY A 13 11.12 2.45 5.12
C GLY A 13 10.89 3.87 4.60
N HIS A 14 11.33 4.21 3.39
CA HIS A 14 10.97 5.50 2.81
C HIS A 14 9.44 5.57 2.63
N PRO A 15 8.75 6.67 3.01
CA PRO A 15 7.29 6.73 2.97
C PRO A 15 6.70 6.37 1.60
N ASP A 16 7.31 6.84 0.51
CA ASP A 16 6.88 6.43 -0.84
C ASP A 16 7.00 4.92 -1.07
N LYS A 17 8.06 4.28 -0.56
CA LYS A 17 8.23 2.83 -0.65
C LYS A 17 7.34 2.05 0.31
N ILE A 18 6.93 2.64 1.43
CA ILE A 18 5.88 2.04 2.27
C ILE A 18 4.55 2.05 1.52
N ALA A 19 4.20 3.16 0.87
CA ALA A 19 3.00 3.26 0.05
C ALA A 19 3.00 2.23 -1.09
N ASP A 20 4.10 2.16 -1.86
CA ASP A 20 4.27 1.16 -2.93
C ASP A 20 4.05 -0.27 -2.39
N GLN A 21 4.73 -0.63 -1.28
CA GLN A 21 4.63 -1.96 -0.71
C GLN A 21 3.23 -2.31 -0.17
N ILE A 22 2.50 -1.33 0.37
CA ILE A 22 1.11 -1.55 0.79
C ILE A 22 0.22 -1.78 -0.44
N SER A 23 0.33 -0.93 -1.47
CA SER A 23 -0.42 -1.10 -2.71
C SER A 23 -0.13 -2.45 -3.38
N ASP A 24 1.14 -2.86 -3.45
CA ASP A 24 1.57 -4.15 -3.99
C ASP A 24 1.02 -5.33 -3.15
N ALA A 25 1.04 -5.22 -1.82
CA ALA A 25 0.46 -6.25 -0.96
C ALA A 25 -1.05 -6.42 -1.15
N LEU A 26 -1.78 -5.34 -1.45
CA LEU A 26 -3.21 -5.43 -1.75
C LEU A 26 -3.46 -6.17 -3.07
N ILE A 27 -2.77 -5.80 -4.15
CA ILE A 27 -2.91 -6.50 -5.44
C ILE A 27 -2.49 -7.96 -5.34
N ASP A 28 -1.41 -8.28 -4.62
CA ASP A 28 -0.95 -9.66 -4.40
C ASP A 28 -2.04 -10.49 -3.72
N ASN A 29 -2.66 -9.97 -2.66
CA ASN A 29 -3.73 -10.69 -1.96
C ASN A 29 -4.97 -10.86 -2.82
N PHE A 30 -5.37 -9.83 -3.59
CA PHE A 30 -6.52 -9.95 -4.50
C PHE A 30 -6.26 -11.01 -5.57
N LEU A 31 -5.09 -10.98 -6.22
CA LEU A 31 -4.73 -11.95 -7.27
C LEU A 31 -4.53 -13.37 -6.73
N ALA A 32 -4.08 -13.53 -5.47
CA ALA A 32 -3.91 -14.84 -4.86
C ALA A 32 -5.23 -15.60 -4.68
N PHE A 33 -6.32 -14.90 -4.40
CA PHE A 33 -7.64 -15.52 -4.17
C PHE A 33 -8.61 -15.36 -5.34
N ASP A 34 -8.41 -14.36 -6.21
CA ASP A 34 -9.15 -14.16 -7.46
C ASP A 34 -8.20 -13.65 -8.56
N PRO A 35 -7.63 -14.56 -9.39
CA PRO A 35 -6.68 -14.21 -10.44
C PRO A 35 -7.21 -13.25 -11.52
N GLU A 36 -8.53 -13.10 -11.63
CA GLU A 36 -9.17 -12.18 -12.58
C GLU A 36 -9.41 -10.79 -11.97
N SER A 37 -8.95 -10.54 -10.74
CA SER A 37 -9.12 -9.26 -10.07
C SER A 37 -8.50 -8.11 -10.86
N LYS A 38 -9.23 -6.99 -10.96
CA LYS A 38 -8.69 -5.71 -11.41
C LYS A 38 -8.48 -4.84 -10.18
N VAL A 39 -7.24 -4.39 -9.98
CA VAL A 39 -6.84 -3.66 -8.79
C VAL A 39 -6.08 -2.42 -9.22
N ALA A 40 -6.60 -1.26 -8.85
CA ALA A 40 -5.95 0.04 -8.97
C ALA A 40 -6.02 0.71 -7.60
N CYS A 41 -5.22 0.19 -6.66
CA CYS A 41 -5.15 0.70 -5.29
C CYS A 41 -4.01 1.69 -5.12
N GLU A 42 -4.34 2.87 -4.64
CA GLU A 42 -3.41 3.95 -4.33
C GLU A 42 -3.26 4.07 -2.81
N THR A 43 -2.03 4.25 -2.36
CA THR A 43 -1.75 4.40 -0.93
C THR A 43 -1.10 5.76 -0.67
N LEU A 44 -1.70 6.54 0.24
CA LEU A 44 -1.07 7.71 0.82
C LEU A 44 -0.67 7.40 2.27
N VAL A 45 0.57 7.70 2.62
CA VAL A 45 1.07 7.61 3.99
C VAL A 45 1.48 8.99 4.49
N THR A 46 1.17 9.27 5.75
CA THR A 46 1.62 10.47 6.47
C THR A 46 1.67 10.18 7.97
N THR A 47 2.04 11.18 8.78
CA THR A 47 2.18 11.04 10.23
C THR A 47 0.92 10.40 10.84
N GLY A 48 1.11 9.21 11.43
CA GLY A 48 0.04 8.45 12.08
C GLY A 48 -1.11 7.99 11.19
N GLN A 49 -1.03 8.08 9.85
CA GLN A 49 -2.16 7.79 8.98
C GLN A 49 -1.76 7.09 7.67
N VAL A 50 -2.59 6.13 7.28
CA VAL A 50 -2.61 5.47 5.97
C VAL A 50 -3.98 5.70 5.34
N ILE A 51 -4.02 6.08 4.07
CA ILE A 51 -5.23 6.17 3.26
C ILE A 51 -5.08 5.22 2.10
N LEU A 52 -6.00 4.26 2.00
CA LEU A 52 -6.13 3.33 0.88
C LEU A 52 -7.28 3.84 0.00
N ALA A 53 -7.00 4.09 -1.27
CA ALA A 53 -7.98 4.62 -2.22
C ALA A 53 -7.92 3.88 -3.56
N GLY A 54 -8.85 4.21 -4.44
CA GLY A 54 -8.89 3.67 -5.80
C GLY A 54 -9.94 2.58 -5.97
N GLU A 55 -9.72 1.74 -6.97
CA GLU A 55 -10.75 0.90 -7.57
C GLU A 55 -10.36 -0.58 -7.51
N VAL A 56 -11.30 -1.41 -7.07
CA VAL A 56 -11.14 -2.87 -7.10
C VAL A 56 -12.37 -3.51 -7.70
N LYS A 57 -12.15 -4.46 -8.61
CA LYS A 57 -13.15 -5.40 -9.08
C LYS A 57 -12.65 -6.81 -8.81
N SER A 58 -13.27 -7.47 -7.84
CA SER A 58 -12.92 -8.82 -7.41
C SER A 58 -14.14 -9.51 -6.80
N LYS A 59 -14.14 -10.84 -6.81
CA LYS A 59 -15.17 -11.66 -6.14
C LYS A 59 -14.91 -11.86 -4.65
N ILE A 60 -13.72 -11.46 -4.19
CA ILE A 60 -13.27 -11.72 -2.83
C ILE A 60 -13.29 -10.45 -2.00
N TYR A 61 -13.44 -10.64 -0.69
CA TYR A 61 -13.31 -9.57 0.29
C TYR A 61 -12.00 -9.75 1.05
N LEU A 62 -11.25 -8.66 1.21
CA LEU A 62 -10.03 -8.63 2.01
C LEU A 62 -10.17 -7.62 3.15
N ASP A 63 -9.56 -7.96 4.28
CA ASP A 63 -9.28 -6.98 5.32
C ASP A 63 -8.04 -6.15 4.92
N VAL A 64 -8.29 -5.15 4.07
CA VAL A 64 -7.25 -4.25 3.55
C VAL A 64 -6.54 -3.46 4.65
N GLN A 65 -7.21 -3.24 5.80
CA GLN A 65 -6.60 -2.54 6.93
C GLN A 65 -5.57 -3.43 7.60
N GLN A 66 -5.92 -4.71 7.84
CA GLN A 66 -4.98 -5.66 8.42
C GLN A 66 -3.76 -5.88 7.52
N ILE A 67 -3.96 -6.01 6.20
CA ILE A 67 -2.87 -6.15 5.23
C ILE A 67 -1.91 -4.96 5.32
N ALA A 68 -2.43 -3.73 5.32
CA ALA A 68 -1.59 -2.54 5.45
C ALA A 68 -0.78 -2.54 6.76
N ARG A 69 -1.40 -2.91 7.89
CA ARG A 69 -0.71 -3.02 9.19
C ARG A 69 0.38 -4.09 9.19
N ASP A 70 0.13 -5.22 8.53
CA ASP A 70 1.11 -6.31 8.45
C ASP A 70 2.33 -5.91 7.62
N VAL A 71 2.13 -5.17 6.53
CA VAL A 71 3.22 -4.57 5.74
C VAL A 71 4.04 -3.60 6.59
N ILE A 72 3.37 -2.67 7.29
CA ILE A 72 4.04 -1.67 8.15
C ILE A 72 4.86 -2.35 9.25
N ARG A 73 4.30 -3.42 9.85
CA ARG A 73 4.99 -4.22 10.88
C ARG A 73 6.21 -4.93 10.31
N LYS A 74 6.10 -5.49 9.10
CA LYS A 74 7.19 -6.19 8.41
C LYS A 74 8.36 -5.25 8.08
N ILE A 75 8.07 -4.02 7.66
CA ILE A 75 9.07 -2.96 7.40
C ILE A 75 9.77 -2.50 8.70
N GLY A 76 9.13 -2.69 9.86
CA GLY A 76 9.73 -2.44 11.18
C GLY A 76 9.16 -1.24 11.95
N TYR A 77 8.13 -0.57 11.42
CA TYR A 77 7.43 0.52 12.10
C TYR A 77 6.54 -0.01 13.23
N THR A 78 7.18 -0.33 14.35
CA THR A 78 6.59 -1.06 15.49
C THR A 78 6.66 -0.31 16.82
N LYS A 79 7.15 0.93 16.80
CA LYS A 79 7.28 1.77 17.99
C LYS A 79 6.67 3.15 17.74
N SER A 80 5.86 3.63 18.68
CA SER A 80 5.20 4.93 18.55
C SER A 80 6.18 6.12 18.50
N GLU A 81 7.41 5.94 18.97
CA GLU A 81 8.49 6.94 18.88
C GLU A 81 8.85 7.31 17.42
N TYR A 82 8.51 6.46 16.44
CA TYR A 82 8.70 6.73 15.02
C TYR A 82 7.64 7.64 14.41
N MET A 83 6.63 8.05 15.20
CA MET A 83 5.47 8.85 14.76
C MET A 83 4.61 8.18 13.66
N PHE A 84 4.93 6.93 13.33
CA PHE A 84 4.23 6.04 12.43
C PHE A 84 4.46 4.61 12.92
N GLU A 85 3.39 3.90 13.27
CA GLU A 85 3.48 2.59 13.92
C GLU A 85 2.27 1.72 13.56
N ALA A 86 2.52 0.44 13.26
CA ALA A 86 1.53 -0.48 12.69
C ALA A 86 0.25 -0.64 13.50
N ASN A 87 0.31 -0.58 14.84
CA ASN A 87 -0.85 -0.79 15.69
C ASN A 87 -1.62 0.52 15.99
N SER A 88 -0.92 1.66 16.08
CA SER A 88 -1.52 2.95 16.43
C SER A 88 -1.88 3.83 15.23
N CYS A 89 -1.33 3.58 14.03
CA CYS A 89 -1.68 4.39 12.87
C CYS A 89 -3.16 4.21 12.49
N GLY A 90 -3.81 5.31 12.13
CA GLY A 90 -5.10 5.27 11.47
C GLY A 90 -4.96 4.63 10.10
N VAL A 91 -5.90 3.76 9.73
CA VAL A 91 -6.00 3.20 8.37
C VAL A 91 -7.40 3.46 7.86
N LEU A 92 -7.52 4.34 6.88
CA LEU A 92 -8.77 4.68 6.22
C LEU A 92 -8.83 3.95 4.88
N SER A 93 -9.90 3.20 4.63
CA SER A 93 -10.18 2.67 3.29
C SER A 93 -11.30 3.49 2.64
N ALA A 94 -11.00 4.03 1.47
CA ALA A 94 -11.91 4.66 0.53
C ALA A 94 -11.92 3.92 -0.82
N ILE A 95 -11.55 2.63 -0.82
CA ILE A 95 -11.61 1.77 -2.00
C ILE A 95 -13.07 1.53 -2.38
N HIS A 96 -13.37 1.64 -3.67
CA HIS A 96 -14.70 1.37 -4.22
C HIS A 96 -14.65 0.41 -5.41
N GLU A 97 -15.83 -0.01 -5.87
CA GLU A 97 -15.93 -0.85 -7.05
C GLU A 97 -15.45 -0.10 -8.30
N GLN A 98 -14.77 -0.81 -9.20
CA GLN A 98 -14.33 -0.27 -10.48
C GLN A 98 -15.52 0.16 -11.34
N SER A 99 -15.38 1.27 -12.06
CA SER A 99 -16.40 1.73 -13.00
C SER A 99 -16.70 0.67 -14.08
N GLN A 100 -17.99 0.45 -14.39
CA GLN A 100 -18.40 -0.45 -15.47
C GLN A 100 -17.98 0.04 -16.86
N ASP A 101 -17.73 1.35 -17.00
CA ASP A 101 -17.30 1.97 -18.25
C ASP A 101 -15.82 1.67 -18.58
N ILE A 102 -15.04 1.20 -17.60
CA ILE A 102 -13.62 0.90 -17.70
C ILE A 102 -13.44 -0.58 -17.36
N ASN A 103 -13.44 -1.47 -18.37
CA ASN A 103 -13.29 -2.91 -18.15
C ASN A 103 -12.44 -3.57 -19.23
#